data_AF-A0A6C0KKF4-F1
#
_entry.id   AF-A0A6C0KKF4-F1
#
_cell.length_a   1.000
_cell.length_b   1.000
_cell.length_c   1.000
_cell.angle_alpha   90.00
_cell.angle_beta   90.00
_cell.angle_gamma   90.00
#
_symmetry.space_group_name_H-M   'P 1'
#
loop_
_entity.id
_entity.type
_entity.pdbx_description
1 polymer ?
#
loop_
_entity_poly.entity_id
_entity_poly.type
_entity_poly.pdbx_seq_one_letter_code
_entity_poly.pdbx_strand_id
1 'polypeptide(L)'
;MNFVNKFTCTPSQLGRMIMKLRSQNTPPIIDYVRESSNYDNFNEIKDKICTYPTNTFSIKLSTLGVDVSENKCAAQLESLIHYASQMGSTIMIDAEQHDIQDRIDSLTDYYMQISNIEKVIVYKTYQMYKKGANKKLMEDLTMKRNYRLGVKLVRGAYLYQDKRFGVLCKNEREAHEQYDQGILDFVYHGTTEDKLLCATHNARSVYLARYYIDHNGLNNISFAQLLGMCDYMTNDLQSRGYKTYKYLPYGEFRESVPYLLRRIYENYPMIRYLY
;
A
#
# COMPACT_ATOMS: atom_id res chain seq x y z
N MET A 1 -14.96 -11.06 -20.16
CA MET A 1 -13.65 -10.69 -19.58
C MET A 1 -13.29 -11.79 -18.59
N ASN A 2 -12.11 -12.41 -18.71
CA ASN A 2 -11.71 -13.54 -17.85
C ASN A 2 -11.71 -13.10 -16.37
N PHE A 3 -12.19 -13.91 -15.43
CA PHE A 3 -12.36 -13.54 -14.01
C PHE A 3 -11.08 -12.96 -13.40
N VAL A 4 -9.94 -13.51 -13.80
CA VAL A 4 -8.58 -13.07 -13.42
C VAL A 4 -8.32 -11.62 -13.81
N ASN A 5 -8.67 -11.23 -15.05
CA ASN A 5 -8.41 -9.89 -15.59
C ASN A 5 -9.22 -8.80 -14.89
N LYS A 6 -10.18 -9.18 -14.03
CA LYS A 6 -10.91 -8.24 -13.17
C LYS A 6 -10.03 -7.73 -12.04
N PHE A 7 -9.13 -8.55 -11.51
CA PHE A 7 -8.34 -8.26 -10.30
C PHE A 7 -6.85 -8.10 -10.56
N THR A 8 -6.33 -8.65 -11.66
CA THR A 8 -4.92 -8.53 -12.07
C THR A 8 -4.80 -8.28 -13.57
N CYS A 9 -3.59 -8.01 -14.05
CA CYS A 9 -3.29 -7.97 -15.49
C CYS A 9 -1.99 -8.68 -15.85
N THR A 10 -1.87 -9.12 -17.10
CA THR A 10 -0.60 -9.69 -17.60
C THR A 10 0.44 -8.59 -17.83
N PRO A 11 1.75 -8.92 -17.93
CA PRO A 11 2.78 -7.95 -18.29
C PRO A 11 2.49 -7.22 -19.62
N SER A 12 1.97 -7.95 -20.62
CA SER A 12 1.57 -7.37 -21.91
C SER A 12 0.34 -6.45 -21.85
N GLN A 13 -0.46 -6.52 -20.78
CA GLN A 13 -1.62 -5.66 -20.57
C GLN A 13 -1.30 -4.42 -19.73
N LEU A 14 -0.23 -4.46 -18.93
CA LEU A 14 0.11 -3.45 -17.92
C LEU A 14 0.08 -2.02 -18.48
N GLY A 15 0.81 -1.76 -19.58
CA GLY A 15 0.84 -0.41 -20.17
C GLY A 15 -0.53 0.13 -20.57
N ARG A 16 -1.39 -0.71 -21.17
CA ARG A 16 -2.77 -0.33 -21.52
C ARG A 16 -3.62 -0.07 -20.29
N MET A 17 -3.43 -0.85 -19.21
CA MET A 17 -4.16 -0.64 -17.96
C MET A 17 -3.73 0.64 -17.23
N ILE A 18 -2.43 0.95 -17.21
CA ILE A 18 -1.92 2.21 -16.65
C ILE A 18 -2.53 3.40 -17.39
N MET A 19 -2.52 3.39 -18.73
CA MET A 19 -3.11 4.47 -19.53
C MET A 19 -4.62 4.63 -19.27
N LYS A 20 -5.36 3.52 -19.21
CA LYS A 20 -6.80 3.52 -18.91
C LYS A 20 -7.10 4.11 -17.53
N LEU A 21 -6.36 3.71 -16.51
CA LEU A 21 -6.55 4.19 -15.15
C LEU A 21 -6.22 5.68 -15.02
N ARG A 22 -5.17 6.14 -15.71
CA ARG A 22 -4.81 7.57 -15.76
C ARG A 22 -5.84 8.42 -16.49
N SER A 23 -6.42 7.96 -17.59
CA SER A 23 -7.49 8.72 -18.29
C SER A 23 -8.76 8.84 -17.45
N GLN A 24 -8.91 8.00 -16.42
CA GLN A 24 -9.97 8.06 -15.42
C GLN A 24 -9.56 8.82 -14.16
N ASN A 25 -8.47 9.59 -14.23
CA ASN A 25 -7.87 10.33 -13.10
C ASN A 25 -7.50 9.46 -11.89
N THR A 26 -7.41 8.13 -12.06
CA THR A 26 -7.24 7.15 -10.98
C THR A 26 -5.90 6.43 -11.14
N PRO A 27 -4.76 7.11 -10.93
CA PRO A 27 -3.45 6.52 -11.20
C PRO A 27 -3.23 5.20 -10.46
N PRO A 28 -2.48 4.26 -11.05
CA PRO A 28 -2.24 2.97 -10.43
C PRO A 28 -1.19 3.04 -9.31
N ILE A 29 -1.34 2.17 -8.32
CA ILE A 29 -0.24 1.64 -7.51
C ILE A 29 0.13 0.30 -8.13
N ILE A 30 1.23 0.25 -8.86
CA ILE A 30 1.67 -0.92 -9.63
C ILE A 30 2.32 -1.93 -8.69
N ASP A 31 1.84 -3.17 -8.69
CA ASP A 31 2.32 -4.23 -7.80
C ASP A 31 2.69 -5.48 -8.61
N TYR A 32 3.92 -5.96 -8.47
CA TYR A 32 4.33 -7.20 -9.11
C TYR A 32 3.94 -8.38 -8.22
N VAL A 33 3.02 -9.22 -8.69
CA VAL A 33 2.33 -10.25 -7.87
C VAL A 33 3.20 -11.43 -7.45
N ARG A 34 4.45 -11.55 -7.91
CA ARG A 34 5.30 -12.71 -7.62
C ARG A 34 5.82 -12.64 -6.18
N GLU A 35 5.34 -13.54 -5.32
CA GLU A 35 5.63 -13.55 -3.87
C GLU A 35 6.63 -14.63 -3.41
N SER A 36 7.37 -15.27 -4.30
CA SER A 36 8.30 -16.34 -3.90
C SER A 36 9.68 -15.78 -3.55
N SER A 37 10.16 -16.10 -2.35
CA SER A 37 11.50 -15.72 -1.85
C SER A 37 12.67 -16.34 -2.64
N ASN A 38 12.40 -17.33 -3.49
CA ASN A 38 13.43 -17.91 -4.38
C ASN A 38 13.74 -17.02 -5.59
N TYR A 39 12.96 -15.96 -5.82
CA TYR A 39 13.11 -15.09 -6.98
C TYR A 39 13.40 -13.66 -6.55
N ASP A 40 14.46 -13.11 -7.11
CA ASP A 40 14.85 -11.72 -6.93
C ASP A 40 14.07 -10.83 -7.90
N ASN A 41 13.06 -10.12 -7.38
CA ASN A 41 12.19 -9.26 -8.18
C ASN A 41 12.86 -7.94 -8.60
N PHE A 42 14.07 -7.63 -8.14
CA PHE A 42 14.73 -6.35 -8.33
C PHE A 42 14.74 -5.86 -9.79
N ASN A 43 15.19 -6.69 -10.72
CA ASN A 43 15.34 -6.28 -12.12
C ASN A 43 14.00 -5.97 -12.79
N GLU A 44 12.96 -6.76 -12.50
CA GLU A 44 11.62 -6.53 -13.03
C GLU A 44 11.03 -5.22 -12.48
N ILE A 45 11.13 -4.98 -11.17
CA ILE A 45 10.61 -3.75 -10.55
C ILE A 45 11.37 -2.52 -11.08
N LYS A 46 12.71 -2.60 -11.16
CA LYS A 46 13.54 -1.51 -11.69
C LYS A 46 13.16 -1.17 -13.13
N ASP A 47 13.03 -2.18 -14.00
CA ASP A 47 12.60 -2.00 -15.39
C ASP A 47 11.26 -1.26 -15.47
N LYS A 48 10.29 -1.62 -14.62
CA LYS A 48 8.97 -1.00 -14.62
C LYS A 48 8.96 0.42 -14.05
N ILE A 49 9.80 0.72 -13.06
CA ILE A 49 9.99 2.09 -12.57
C ILE A 49 10.50 3.00 -13.70
N CYS A 50 11.48 2.52 -14.48
CA CYS A 50 12.04 3.27 -15.61
C CYS A 50 11.06 3.37 -16.78
N THR A 51 10.31 2.29 -17.07
CA THR A 51 9.36 2.24 -18.19
C THR A 51 8.11 3.08 -17.93
N TYR A 52 7.65 3.16 -16.67
CA TYR A 52 6.42 3.85 -16.29
C TYR A 52 6.70 4.94 -15.25
N PRO A 53 7.39 6.04 -15.64
CA PRO A 53 7.73 7.12 -14.72
C PRO A 53 6.49 7.81 -14.16
N THR A 54 6.66 8.54 -13.06
CA THR A 54 5.60 9.28 -12.34
C THR A 54 4.46 8.43 -11.77
N ASN A 55 4.65 7.11 -11.64
CA ASN A 55 3.68 6.21 -11.03
C ASN A 55 4.10 5.81 -9.62
N THR A 56 3.18 5.15 -8.92
CA THR A 56 3.45 4.58 -7.61
C THR A 56 3.66 3.08 -7.74
N PHE A 57 4.62 2.53 -7.02
CA PHE A 57 4.99 1.11 -7.04
C PHE A 57 4.88 0.52 -5.64
N SER A 58 4.26 -0.64 -5.50
CA SER A 58 4.27 -1.43 -4.27
C SER A 58 5.44 -2.41 -4.30
N ILE A 59 6.15 -2.55 -3.19
CA ILE A 59 7.33 -3.42 -3.09
C ILE A 59 7.22 -4.27 -1.83
N LYS A 60 7.38 -5.59 -2.00
CA LYS A 60 7.51 -6.56 -0.92
C LYS A 60 8.97 -6.91 -0.71
N LEU A 61 9.50 -6.68 0.49
CA LEU A 61 10.93 -6.89 0.74
C LEU A 61 11.28 -8.37 0.86
N SER A 62 10.33 -9.26 1.16
CA SER A 62 10.53 -10.71 1.03
C SER A 62 10.95 -11.12 -0.39
N THR A 63 10.47 -10.41 -1.41
CA THR A 63 10.83 -10.68 -2.81
C THR A 63 12.17 -10.08 -3.23
N LEU A 64 12.79 -9.30 -2.35
CA LEU A 64 14.18 -8.83 -2.43
C LEU A 64 15.09 -9.61 -1.45
N GLY A 65 14.53 -10.61 -0.75
CA GLY A 65 15.25 -11.48 0.16
C GLY A 65 15.58 -10.87 1.52
N VAL A 66 14.70 -10.05 2.10
CA VAL A 66 14.90 -9.47 3.46
C VAL A 66 15.11 -10.54 4.54
N ASP A 67 14.52 -11.73 4.37
CA ASP A 67 14.64 -12.89 5.24
C ASP A 67 15.87 -13.77 4.95
N VAL A 68 16.55 -13.53 3.83
CA VAL A 68 17.72 -14.30 3.38
C VAL A 68 19.02 -13.49 3.53
N SER A 69 19.02 -12.23 3.06
CA SER A 69 20.16 -11.32 3.14
C SER A 69 19.68 -9.87 3.21
N GLU A 70 19.60 -9.34 4.43
CA GLU A 70 19.17 -7.97 4.69
C GLU A 70 20.03 -6.93 3.95
N ASN A 71 21.36 -7.14 3.89
CA ASN A 71 22.27 -6.25 3.17
C ASN A 71 22.00 -6.21 1.66
N LYS A 72 21.71 -7.37 1.05
CA LYS A 72 21.35 -7.44 -0.37
C LYS A 72 20.03 -6.73 -0.62
N CYS A 73 19.03 -7.01 0.22
CA CYS A 73 17.72 -6.36 0.15
C CYS A 73 17.84 -4.84 0.30
N ALA A 74 18.65 -4.35 1.23
CA ALA A 74 18.91 -2.93 1.45
C ALA A 74 19.52 -2.28 0.20
N ALA A 75 20.60 -2.85 -0.36
CA ALA A 75 21.24 -2.31 -1.56
C ALA A 75 20.27 -2.25 -2.77
N GLN A 76 19.42 -3.27 -2.92
CA GLN A 76 18.40 -3.28 -3.98
C GLN A 76 17.31 -2.25 -3.73
N LEU A 77 16.82 -2.13 -2.50
CA LEU A 77 15.83 -1.14 -2.11
C LEU A 77 16.34 0.29 -2.32
N GLU A 78 17.58 0.58 -1.91
CA GLU A 78 18.25 1.86 -2.16
C GLU A 78 18.27 2.20 -3.65
N SER A 79 18.66 1.25 -4.49
CA SER A 79 18.69 1.42 -5.93
C SER A 79 17.29 1.69 -6.50
N LEU A 80 16.26 0.96 -6.05
CA LEU A 80 14.88 1.17 -6.49
C LEU A 80 14.37 2.57 -6.08
N ILE A 81 14.68 3.02 -4.85
CA ILE A 81 14.32 4.36 -4.36
C ILE A 81 15.03 5.45 -5.18
N HIS A 82 16.31 5.25 -5.51
CA HIS A 82 17.05 6.16 -6.37
C HIS A 82 16.39 6.31 -7.74
N TYR A 83 16.10 5.19 -8.43
CA TYR A 83 15.40 5.22 -9.71
C TYR A 83 14.00 5.83 -9.60
N ALA A 84 13.25 5.50 -8.55
CA ALA A 84 11.92 6.07 -8.34
C ALA A 84 11.98 7.59 -8.18
N SER A 85 12.93 8.09 -7.39
CA SER A 85 13.15 9.53 -7.22
C SER A 85 13.45 10.23 -8.54
N GLN A 86 14.38 9.68 -9.34
CA GLN A 86 14.75 10.22 -10.66
C GLN A 86 13.57 10.23 -11.65
N MET A 87 12.73 9.19 -11.60
CA MET A 87 11.57 9.04 -12.49
C MET A 87 10.32 9.79 -11.98
N GLY A 88 10.42 10.54 -10.88
CA GLY A 88 9.28 11.21 -10.25
C GLY A 88 8.22 10.25 -9.70
N SER A 89 8.60 8.99 -9.50
CA SER A 89 7.77 7.91 -8.99
C SER A 89 7.81 7.85 -7.45
N THR A 90 6.91 7.05 -6.88
CA THR A 90 6.80 6.82 -5.43
C THR A 90 6.84 5.33 -5.15
N ILE A 91 7.45 4.93 -4.04
CA ILE A 91 7.51 3.56 -3.56
C ILE A 91 6.66 3.40 -2.29
N MET A 92 5.87 2.34 -2.24
CA MET A 92 5.13 1.91 -1.06
C MET A 92 5.70 0.57 -0.61
N ILE A 93 6.29 0.54 0.58
CA ILE A 93 6.77 -0.72 1.16
C ILE A 93 5.58 -1.44 1.77
N ASP A 94 5.26 -2.61 1.25
CA ASP A 94 4.18 -3.42 1.76
C ASP A 94 4.55 -4.04 3.10
N ALA A 95 3.58 -4.04 4.01
CA ALA A 95 3.67 -4.83 5.23
C ALA A 95 3.29 -6.29 4.95
N GLU A 96 3.99 -7.20 5.60
CA GLU A 96 3.93 -8.65 5.39
C GLU A 96 3.59 -9.37 6.72
N GLN A 97 3.83 -10.69 6.81
CA GLN A 97 3.61 -11.45 8.04
C GLN A 97 4.52 -10.98 9.19
N HIS A 98 4.07 -11.18 10.42
CA HIS A 98 4.71 -10.69 11.64
C HIS A 98 6.21 -11.05 11.77
N ASP A 99 6.61 -12.27 11.42
CA ASP A 99 8.00 -12.77 11.56
C ASP A 99 9.07 -11.95 10.82
N ILE A 100 8.68 -11.22 9.78
CA ILE A 100 9.59 -10.40 8.97
C ILE A 100 9.28 -8.91 9.08
N GLN A 101 8.17 -8.53 9.71
CA GLN A 101 7.68 -7.15 9.69
C GLN A 101 8.65 -6.18 10.36
N ASP A 102 9.32 -6.57 11.45
CA ASP A 102 10.24 -5.67 12.16
C ASP A 102 11.47 -5.31 11.29
N ARG A 103 11.98 -6.26 10.50
CA ARG A 103 13.05 -6.00 9.52
C ARG A 103 12.57 -5.08 8.40
N ILE A 104 11.35 -5.31 7.91
CA ILE A 104 10.74 -4.45 6.88
C ILE A 104 10.59 -3.03 7.39
N ASP A 105 10.06 -2.86 8.59
CA ASP A 105 9.84 -1.55 9.20
C ASP A 105 11.16 -0.83 9.43
N SER A 106 12.19 -1.53 9.91
CA SER A 106 13.51 -0.93 10.17
C SER A 106 14.17 -0.39 8.90
N LEU A 107 14.15 -1.17 7.81
CA LEU A 107 14.65 -0.71 6.51
C LEU A 107 13.80 0.45 5.97
N THR A 108 12.48 0.36 6.10
CA THR A 108 11.57 1.41 5.62
C THR A 108 11.81 2.72 6.34
N ASP A 109 11.96 2.69 7.66
CA ASP A 109 12.22 3.86 8.50
C ASP A 109 13.55 4.53 8.12
N TYR A 110 14.61 3.73 7.96
CA TYR A 110 15.91 4.21 7.50
C TYR A 110 15.81 4.91 6.13
N TYR A 111 15.17 4.27 5.16
CA TYR A 111 15.07 4.81 3.82
C TYR A 111 14.12 6.01 3.72
N MET A 112 13.05 6.07 4.52
CA MET A 112 12.23 7.29 4.63
C MET A 112 13.07 8.47 5.15
N GLN A 113 13.89 8.25 6.17
CA GLN A 113 14.71 9.29 6.77
C GLN A 113 15.67 9.94 5.76
N ILE A 114 16.30 9.15 4.89
CA ILE A 114 17.28 9.67 3.93
C ILE A 114 16.68 10.11 2.60
N SER A 115 15.50 9.62 2.21
CA SER A 115 14.90 9.91 0.90
C SER A 115 13.75 10.92 0.95
N ASN A 116 12.98 11.02 2.04
CA ASN A 116 11.80 11.89 2.09
C ASN A 116 12.14 13.35 2.51
N ILE A 117 13.23 13.91 1.97
CA ILE A 117 13.76 15.23 2.38
C ILE A 117 13.06 16.42 1.72
N GLU A 118 12.62 16.29 0.47
CA GLU A 118 11.90 17.37 -0.26
C GLU A 118 10.43 17.04 -0.49
N LYS A 119 10.13 15.75 -0.63
CA LYS A 119 8.79 15.20 -0.87
C LYS A 119 8.75 13.76 -0.36
N VAL A 120 7.55 13.21 -0.19
CA VAL A 120 7.41 11.80 0.14
C VAL A 120 7.69 10.94 -1.10
N ILE A 121 8.77 10.15 -1.04
CA ILE A 121 9.13 9.13 -2.05
C ILE A 121 8.79 7.74 -1.52
N VAL A 122 9.05 7.46 -0.24
CA VAL A 122 8.81 6.17 0.40
C VAL A 122 7.63 6.26 1.37
N TYR A 123 6.72 5.29 1.28
CA TYR A 123 5.63 5.08 2.24
C TYR A 123 5.85 3.82 3.06
N LYS A 124 5.59 3.92 4.36
CA LYS A 124 5.48 2.82 5.31
C LYS A 124 4.04 2.35 5.43
N THR A 125 3.83 1.04 5.42
CA THR A 125 2.50 0.44 5.59
C THR A 125 2.24 0.05 7.05
N TYR A 126 1.19 0.59 7.66
CA TYR A 126 0.75 0.23 9.01
C TYR A 126 -0.46 -0.72 8.91
N GLN A 127 -0.34 -1.88 9.55
CA GLN A 127 -1.41 -2.88 9.57
C GLN A 127 -2.26 -2.72 10.83
N MET A 128 -3.41 -2.08 10.69
CA MET A 128 -4.28 -1.67 11.79
C MET A 128 -5.03 -2.82 12.48
N TYR A 129 -4.91 -4.04 11.99
CA TYR A 129 -5.37 -5.23 12.68
C TYR A 129 -4.41 -5.75 13.77
N LYS A 130 -3.20 -5.21 13.88
CA LYS A 130 -2.22 -5.57 14.92
C LYS A 130 -2.41 -4.68 16.15
N LYS A 131 -2.32 -5.27 17.33
CA LYS A 131 -2.24 -4.53 18.60
C LYS A 131 -1.06 -3.57 18.55
N GLY A 132 -1.27 -2.33 19.00
CA GLY A 132 -0.21 -1.32 19.07
C GLY A 132 0.10 -0.62 17.74
N ALA A 133 -0.66 -0.85 16.66
CA ALA A 133 -0.44 -0.14 15.41
C ALA A 133 -0.66 1.38 15.54
N ASN A 134 -1.70 1.83 16.27
CA ASN A 134 -1.86 3.26 16.60
C ASN A 134 -0.68 3.81 17.40
N LYS A 135 -0.16 3.04 18.37
CA LYS A 135 0.98 3.47 19.19
C LYS A 135 2.20 3.73 18.30
N LYS A 136 2.53 2.77 17.42
CA LYS A 136 3.64 2.91 16.46
C LYS A 136 3.45 4.09 15.52
N LEU A 137 2.24 4.27 14.99
CA LEU A 137 1.90 5.41 14.14
C LEU A 137 2.06 6.74 14.89
N MET A 138 1.57 6.84 16.13
CA MET A 138 1.67 8.03 16.96
C MET A 138 3.13 8.38 17.28
N GLU A 139 3.96 7.38 17.59
CA GLU A 139 5.40 7.56 17.79
C GLU A 139 6.05 8.17 16.55
N ASP A 140 5.79 7.61 15.36
CA ASP A 140 6.34 8.12 14.11
C ASP A 140 5.84 9.55 13.81
N LEU A 141 4.54 9.82 13.99
CA LEU A 141 3.93 11.14 13.73
C LEU A 141 4.49 12.25 14.61
N THR A 142 4.71 11.96 15.89
CA THR A 142 5.10 12.94 16.91
C THR A 142 6.61 13.05 17.13
N MET A 143 7.39 12.10 16.61
CA MET A 143 8.85 12.15 16.68
C MET A 143 9.39 13.39 15.98
N LYS A 144 10.35 14.08 16.62
CA LYS A 144 11.07 15.18 15.99
C LYS A 144 11.91 14.65 14.83
N ARG A 145 11.60 15.11 13.61
CA ARG A 145 12.22 14.65 12.37
C ARG A 145 12.47 15.79 11.40
N ASN A 146 13.42 15.58 10.49
CA ASN A 146 13.79 16.47 9.39
C ASN A 146 13.40 15.89 8.02
N TYR A 147 12.50 14.90 8.00
CA TYR A 147 12.00 14.22 6.81
C TYR A 147 10.47 14.10 6.88
N ARG A 148 9.83 13.88 5.72
CA ARG A 148 8.38 13.73 5.58
C ARG A 148 7.95 12.28 5.74
N LEU A 149 6.84 12.04 6.42
CA LEU A 149 6.27 10.70 6.55
C LEU A 149 5.35 10.39 5.38
N GLY A 150 5.59 9.22 4.77
CA GLY A 150 4.62 8.55 3.91
C GLY A 150 3.93 7.46 4.71
N VAL A 151 2.63 7.61 4.98
CA VAL A 151 1.84 6.67 5.76
C VAL A 151 0.84 5.99 4.85
N LYS A 152 0.83 4.65 4.81
CA LYS A 152 -0.19 3.84 4.16
C LYS A 152 -0.92 3.02 5.22
N LEU A 153 -2.20 3.32 5.47
CA LEU A 153 -3.01 2.57 6.41
C LEU A 153 -3.74 1.45 5.69
N VAL A 154 -3.55 0.21 6.14
CA VAL A 154 -4.31 -0.97 5.73
C VAL A 154 -4.91 -1.65 6.97
N ARG A 155 -5.95 -2.47 6.83
CA ARG A 155 -6.33 -3.37 7.94
C ARG A 155 -5.25 -4.42 8.14
N GLY A 156 -5.00 -5.23 7.13
CA GLY A 156 -4.02 -6.32 7.14
C GLY A 156 -4.46 -7.44 6.21
N ALA A 157 -3.51 -8.25 5.74
CA ALA A 157 -3.76 -9.33 4.78
C ALA A 157 -3.22 -10.70 5.25
N TYR A 158 -2.68 -10.78 6.47
CA TYR A 158 -2.01 -11.97 7.01
C TYR A 158 -2.66 -12.48 8.31
N LEU A 159 -3.98 -12.29 8.48
CA LEU A 159 -4.72 -12.64 9.72
C LEU A 159 -4.48 -14.08 10.15
N TYR A 160 -4.51 -15.00 9.19
CA TYR A 160 -4.37 -16.42 9.47
C TYR A 160 -2.96 -16.76 9.97
N GLN A 161 -1.94 -16.26 9.29
CA GLN A 161 -0.52 -16.46 9.63
C GLN A 161 -0.17 -15.79 10.96
N ASP A 162 -0.66 -14.58 11.18
CA ASP A 162 -0.30 -13.78 12.33
C ASP A 162 -1.01 -14.20 13.62
N LYS A 163 -2.09 -15.01 13.52
CA LYS A 163 -2.87 -15.49 14.67
C LYS A 163 -2.01 -16.20 15.71
N ARG A 164 -1.00 -16.95 15.29
CA ARG A 164 -0.10 -17.73 16.17
C ARG A 164 0.76 -16.87 17.11
N PHE A 165 0.93 -15.58 16.82
CA PHE A 165 1.77 -14.67 17.61
C PHE A 165 1.02 -13.89 18.69
N GLY A 166 -0.31 -13.98 18.73
CA GLY A 166 -1.11 -13.21 19.71
C GLY A 166 -1.10 -11.69 19.49
N VAL A 167 -0.66 -11.23 18.32
CA VAL A 167 -0.50 -9.81 17.95
C VAL A 167 -1.75 -9.16 17.37
N LEU A 168 -2.81 -9.92 17.11
CA LEU A 168 -4.03 -9.41 16.46
C LEU A 168 -4.97 -8.72 17.44
N CYS A 169 -5.71 -7.72 16.97
CA CYS A 169 -6.88 -7.19 17.68
C CYS A 169 -7.83 -8.32 18.11
N LYS A 170 -8.59 -8.11 19.17
CA LYS A 170 -9.50 -9.12 19.74
C LYS A 170 -10.58 -9.51 18.73
N ASN A 171 -11.02 -8.59 17.89
CA ASN A 171 -12.03 -8.81 16.87
C ASN A 171 -11.91 -7.76 15.73
N GLU A 172 -12.73 -7.95 14.70
CA GLU A 172 -12.77 -7.07 13.53
C GLU A 172 -13.19 -5.62 13.88
N ARG A 173 -14.11 -5.46 14.83
CA ARG A 173 -14.57 -4.13 15.26
C ARG A 173 -13.41 -3.31 15.84
N GLU A 174 -12.58 -3.91 16.69
CA GLU A 174 -11.40 -3.25 17.24
C GLU A 174 -10.40 -2.88 16.13
N ALA A 175 -10.23 -3.72 15.11
CA ALA A 175 -9.38 -3.38 13.96
C ALA A 175 -9.93 -2.20 13.14
N HIS A 176 -11.26 -2.09 12.99
CA HIS A 176 -11.89 -0.93 12.35
C HIS A 176 -11.75 0.34 13.20
N GLU A 177 -11.96 0.25 14.51
CA GLU A 177 -11.79 1.37 15.46
C GLU A 177 -10.33 1.86 15.46
N GLN A 178 -9.36 0.95 15.48
CA GLN A 178 -7.93 1.27 15.37
C GLN A 178 -7.58 1.91 14.01
N TYR A 179 -8.15 1.44 12.91
CA TYR A 179 -7.96 2.06 11.59
C TYR A 179 -8.51 3.50 11.56
N ASP A 180 -9.74 3.69 12.02
CA ASP A 180 -10.39 5.00 12.09
C ASP A 180 -9.58 5.94 13.00
N GLN A 181 -9.11 5.45 14.15
CA GLN A 181 -8.22 6.19 15.04
C GLN A 181 -6.91 6.56 14.35
N GLY A 182 -6.34 5.70 13.50
CA GLY A 182 -5.11 6.03 12.77
C GLY A 182 -5.28 7.16 11.76
N ILE A 183 -6.48 7.29 11.16
CA ILE A 183 -6.83 8.47 10.35
C ILE A 183 -6.81 9.72 11.22
N LEU A 184 -7.45 9.67 12.39
CA LEU A 184 -7.51 10.78 13.34
C LEU A 184 -6.12 11.16 13.85
N ASP A 185 -5.30 10.18 14.22
CA ASP A 185 -3.93 10.39 14.68
C ASP A 185 -3.13 11.17 13.64
N PHE A 186 -3.23 10.79 12.36
CA PHE A 186 -2.59 11.52 11.26
C PHE A 186 -3.17 12.94 11.10
N VAL A 187 -4.49 13.11 11.16
CA VAL A 187 -5.14 14.43 11.03
C VAL A 187 -4.69 15.40 12.12
N TYR A 188 -4.55 14.93 13.36
CA TYR A 188 -4.24 15.78 14.52
C TYR A 188 -2.74 15.98 14.77
N HIS A 189 -1.90 15.02 14.35
CA HIS A 189 -0.47 15.04 14.68
C HIS A 189 0.45 15.03 13.46
N GLY A 190 -0.07 14.77 12.26
CA GLY A 190 0.68 14.88 11.02
C GLY A 190 0.93 16.34 10.62
N THR A 191 2.00 16.57 9.87
CA THR A 191 2.31 17.86 9.26
C THR A 191 1.66 17.96 7.86
N THR A 192 1.55 19.18 7.33
CA THR A 192 1.05 19.42 5.96
C THR A 192 1.93 18.76 4.88
N GLU A 193 3.19 18.54 5.20
CA GLU A 193 4.20 17.94 4.31
C GLU A 193 4.17 16.41 4.31
N ASP A 194 3.63 15.79 5.36
CA ASP A 194 3.40 14.34 5.41
C ASP A 194 2.29 13.93 4.46
N LYS A 195 2.21 12.64 4.12
CA LYS A 195 1.17 12.11 3.24
C LYS A 195 0.55 10.85 3.83
N LEU A 196 -0.78 10.79 3.81
CA LEU A 196 -1.57 9.62 4.19
C LEU A 196 -2.24 9.02 2.96
N LEU A 197 -2.12 7.70 2.82
CA LEU A 197 -2.92 6.87 1.93
C LEU A 197 -3.84 5.97 2.76
N CYS A 198 -5.14 6.27 2.70
CA CYS A 198 -6.21 5.42 3.22
C CYS A 198 -6.50 4.29 2.24
N ALA A 199 -5.79 3.16 2.36
CA ALA A 199 -6.04 1.96 1.57
C ALA A 199 -7.18 1.13 2.17
N THR A 200 -8.41 1.35 1.68
CA THR A 200 -9.62 0.74 2.23
C THR A 200 -10.81 0.72 1.28
N HIS A 201 -11.67 -0.28 1.48
CA HIS A 201 -13.00 -0.44 0.88
C HIS A 201 -14.14 -0.20 1.88
N ASN A 202 -13.83 0.19 3.12
CA ASN A 202 -14.82 0.41 4.16
C ASN A 202 -15.42 1.82 4.04
N ALA A 203 -16.72 1.89 3.77
CA ALA A 203 -17.42 3.16 3.53
C ALA A 203 -17.37 4.12 4.73
N ARG A 204 -17.38 3.60 5.97
CA ARG A 204 -17.29 4.43 7.19
C ARG A 204 -15.93 5.10 7.31
N SER A 205 -14.84 4.36 7.14
CA SER A 205 -13.49 4.94 7.19
C SER A 205 -13.26 5.95 6.06
N VAL A 206 -13.80 5.67 4.86
CA VAL A 206 -13.75 6.62 3.74
C VAL A 206 -14.51 7.89 4.06
N TYR A 207 -15.72 7.78 4.60
CA TYR A 207 -16.51 8.93 5.03
C TYR A 207 -15.77 9.75 6.09
N LEU A 208 -15.19 9.10 7.10
CA LEU A 208 -14.42 9.75 8.17
C LEU A 208 -13.26 10.57 7.60
N ALA A 209 -12.42 9.97 6.75
CA ALA A 209 -11.29 10.68 6.15
C ALA A 209 -11.75 11.87 5.30
N ARG A 210 -12.82 11.71 4.50
CA ARG A 210 -13.39 12.80 3.69
C ARG A 210 -13.91 13.94 4.54
N TYR A 211 -14.62 13.63 5.62
CA TYR A 211 -15.10 14.63 6.57
C TYR A 211 -13.95 15.54 7.01
N TYR A 212 -12.83 14.96 7.47
CA TYR A 212 -11.69 15.76 7.92
C TYR A 212 -10.93 16.46 6.78
N ILE A 213 -10.87 15.86 5.59
CA ILE A 213 -10.33 16.55 4.40
C ILE A 213 -11.10 17.84 4.16
N ASP A 214 -12.42 17.76 4.09
CA ASP A 214 -13.28 18.89 3.74
C ASP A 214 -13.32 19.93 4.86
N HIS A 215 -13.43 19.50 6.12
CA HIS A 215 -13.56 20.40 7.27
C HIS A 215 -12.26 21.12 7.61
N ASN A 216 -11.10 20.49 7.39
CA ASN A 216 -9.80 21.06 7.73
C ASN A 216 -9.02 21.57 6.49
N GLY A 217 -9.57 21.41 5.28
CA GLY A 217 -8.91 21.81 4.03
C GLY A 217 -7.64 21.02 3.72
N LEU A 218 -7.60 19.73 4.06
CA LEU A 218 -6.39 18.91 3.91
C LEU A 218 -6.18 18.48 2.46
N ASN A 219 -4.94 18.58 1.96
CA ASN A 219 -4.57 18.12 0.61
C ASN A 219 -3.58 16.95 0.64
N ASN A 220 -3.30 16.42 1.84
CA ASN A 220 -2.26 15.44 2.09
C ASN A 220 -2.80 14.04 2.42
N ILE A 221 -4.11 13.83 2.29
CA ILE A 221 -4.78 12.54 2.46
C ILE A 221 -5.30 12.08 1.09
N SER A 222 -5.06 10.81 0.78
CA SER A 222 -5.46 10.16 -0.47
C SER A 222 -6.05 8.79 -0.20
N PHE A 223 -6.73 8.22 -1.19
CA PHE A 223 -7.45 6.96 -1.06
C PHE A 223 -6.88 5.90 -2.01
N ALA A 224 -6.93 4.63 -1.63
CA ALA A 224 -6.64 3.53 -2.54
C ALA A 224 -7.63 2.38 -2.39
N GLN A 225 -8.03 1.81 -3.52
CA GLN A 225 -8.81 0.58 -3.60
C GLN A 225 -8.11 -0.44 -4.51
N LEU A 226 -8.31 -1.72 -4.25
CA LEU A 226 -7.90 -2.77 -5.17
C LEU A 226 -8.62 -2.67 -6.52
N LEU A 227 -7.92 -3.03 -7.60
CA LEU A 227 -8.51 -3.18 -8.93
C LEU A 227 -9.65 -4.21 -8.89
N GLY A 228 -10.77 -3.87 -9.54
CA GLY A 228 -11.94 -4.76 -9.63
C GLY A 228 -12.79 -4.85 -8.37
N MET A 229 -12.48 -4.05 -7.34
CA MET A 229 -13.18 -4.00 -6.07
C MET A 229 -13.67 -2.59 -5.75
N CYS A 230 -14.94 -2.49 -5.38
CA CYS A 230 -15.60 -1.24 -4.95
C CYS A 230 -15.37 -0.07 -5.93
N ASP A 231 -15.50 -0.32 -7.24
CA ASP A 231 -15.27 0.71 -8.27
C ASP A 231 -16.23 1.90 -8.12
N TYR A 232 -17.45 1.67 -7.61
CA TYR A 232 -18.38 2.75 -7.28
C TYR A 232 -17.80 3.74 -6.26
N MET A 233 -17.05 3.25 -5.27
CA MET A 233 -16.42 4.07 -4.23
C MET A 233 -15.25 4.86 -4.81
N THR A 234 -14.42 4.21 -5.63
CA THR A 234 -13.34 4.87 -6.36
C THR A 234 -13.90 6.00 -7.25
N ASN A 235 -14.98 5.72 -7.99
CA ASN A 235 -15.61 6.71 -8.87
C ASN A 235 -16.26 7.87 -8.10
N ASP A 236 -16.95 7.61 -6.97
CA ASP A 236 -17.52 8.66 -6.12
C ASP A 236 -16.43 9.56 -5.55
N LEU A 237 -15.33 9.00 -5.04
CA LEU A 237 -14.20 9.77 -4.54
C LEU A 237 -13.57 10.66 -5.63
N GLN A 238 -13.37 10.10 -6.82
CA GLN A 238 -12.82 10.83 -7.96
C GLN A 238 -13.74 11.96 -8.44
N SER A 239 -15.05 11.70 -8.53
CA SER A 239 -16.03 12.72 -8.93
C SER A 239 -16.08 13.94 -8.01
N ARG A 240 -15.59 13.78 -6.77
CA ARG A 240 -15.51 14.82 -5.76
C ARG A 240 -14.13 15.47 -5.65
N GLY A 241 -13.19 15.09 -6.52
CA GLY A 241 -11.85 15.68 -6.58
C GLY A 241 -10.85 15.10 -5.59
N TYR A 242 -11.17 14.03 -4.85
CA TYR A 242 -10.20 13.40 -3.95
C TYR A 242 -9.15 12.61 -4.73
N LYS A 243 -7.88 12.74 -4.32
CA LYS A 243 -6.78 11.96 -4.88
C LYS A 243 -6.99 10.47 -4.59
N THR A 244 -7.31 9.69 -5.61
CA THR A 244 -7.67 8.28 -5.46
C THR A 244 -6.88 7.39 -6.41
N TYR A 245 -6.37 6.28 -5.89
CA TYR A 245 -5.55 5.32 -6.60
C TYR A 245 -6.26 3.97 -6.77
N LYS A 246 -5.88 3.23 -7.82
CA LYS A 246 -6.17 1.79 -7.93
C LYS A 246 -4.91 0.97 -7.74
N TYR A 247 -4.94 0.06 -6.80
CA TYR A 247 -3.89 -0.92 -6.63
C TYR A 247 -4.01 -1.95 -7.77
N LEU A 248 -3.01 -1.99 -8.65
CA LEU A 248 -2.95 -2.72 -9.91
C LEU A 248 -1.91 -3.84 -9.81
N PRO A 249 -2.35 -5.07 -9.47
CA PRO A 249 -1.47 -6.22 -9.46
C PRO A 249 -1.24 -6.71 -10.89
N TYR A 250 0.02 -6.95 -11.25
CA TYR A 250 0.39 -7.51 -12.55
C TYR A 250 1.37 -8.68 -12.42
N GLY A 251 1.32 -9.59 -13.37
CA GLY A 251 2.25 -10.72 -13.49
C GLY A 251 1.66 -11.87 -14.28
N GLU A 252 2.40 -12.96 -14.40
CA GLU A 252 1.90 -14.14 -15.10
C GLU A 252 0.77 -14.81 -14.29
N PHE A 253 -0.13 -15.53 -14.96
CA PHE A 253 -1.29 -16.13 -14.30
C PHE A 253 -0.89 -17.04 -13.12
N ARG A 254 0.12 -17.90 -13.33
CA ARG A 254 0.61 -18.82 -12.30
C ARG A 254 1.18 -18.08 -11.08
N GLU A 255 1.86 -16.96 -11.31
CA GLU A 255 2.42 -16.10 -10.26
C GLU A 255 1.31 -15.37 -9.49
N SER A 256 0.17 -15.09 -10.15
CA SER A 256 -0.96 -14.37 -9.57
C SER A 256 -1.83 -15.24 -8.64
N VAL A 257 -1.70 -16.57 -8.68
CA VAL A 257 -2.58 -17.48 -7.92
C VAL A 257 -2.58 -17.22 -6.41
N PRO A 258 -1.42 -17.10 -5.71
CA PRO A 258 -1.40 -16.81 -4.28
C PRO A 258 -2.07 -15.48 -3.92
N TYR A 259 -1.88 -14.45 -4.74
CA TYR A 259 -2.55 -13.17 -4.61
C TYR A 259 -4.07 -13.32 -4.74
N LEU A 260 -4.53 -13.97 -5.80
CA LEU A 260 -5.96 -14.18 -6.07
C LEU A 260 -6.63 -14.98 -4.95
N LEU A 261 -5.99 -16.03 -4.44
CA LEU A 261 -6.52 -16.83 -3.32
C LEU A 261 -6.73 -15.98 -2.06
N ARG A 262 -5.79 -15.11 -1.69
CA ARG A 262 -5.98 -14.19 -0.56
C ARG A 262 -7.15 -13.23 -0.78
N ARG A 263 -7.30 -12.69 -2.00
CA ARG A 263 -8.47 -11.87 -2.36
C ARG A 263 -9.77 -12.67 -2.25
N ILE A 264 -9.76 -13.95 -2.59
CA ILE A 264 -10.92 -14.82 -2.46
C ILE A 264 -11.30 -15.02 -0.99
N TYR A 265 -10.33 -15.32 -0.13
CA TYR A 265 -10.56 -15.50 1.30
C TYR A 265 -11.05 -14.21 1.98
N GLU A 266 -10.46 -13.06 1.66
CA GLU A 266 -10.88 -11.76 2.21
C GLU A 266 -12.29 -11.36 1.78
N ASN A 267 -12.69 -11.77 0.57
CA ASN A 267 -14.00 -11.45 -0.01
C ASN A 267 -14.95 -12.65 0.00
N TYR A 268 -14.72 -13.65 0.84
CA TYR A 268 -15.55 -14.85 0.89
C TYR A 268 -17.06 -14.53 0.99
N PRO A 269 -17.51 -13.50 1.74
CA PRO A 269 -18.92 -13.08 1.72
C PRO A 269 -19.38 -12.48 0.38
N MET A 270 -18.54 -11.72 -0.33
CA MET A 270 -18.86 -11.13 -1.64
C MET A 270 -18.81 -12.16 -2.78
N ILE A 271 -18.00 -13.20 -2.66
CA ILE A 271 -17.85 -14.23 -3.72
C ILE A 271 -19.02 -15.19 -3.75
N ARG A 272 -19.75 -15.33 -2.64
CA ARG A 272 -20.98 -16.14 -2.58
C ARG A 272 -22.10 -15.62 -3.50
N TYR A 273 -22.01 -14.38 -3.98
CA TYR A 273 -22.97 -13.74 -4.90
C TYR A 273 -22.43 -13.58 -6.34
N LEU A 274 -21.36 -14.30 -6.70
CA LEU A 274 -20.81 -14.30 -8.07
C LEU A 274 -21.44 -15.37 -8.98
N TYR A 275 -22.54 -15.99 -8.56
CA TYR A 275 -23.41 -16.85 -9.35
C TYR A 275 -24.87 -16.46 -9.13
#